data_AF-A0A0J7N1X1-F1
#
_entry.id   AF-A0A0J7N1X1-F1
#
_cell.length_a   1.000
_cell.length_b   1.000
_cell.length_c   1.000
_cell.angle_alpha   90.00
_cell.angle_beta   90.00
_cell.angle_gamma   90.00
#
_symmetry.space_group_name_H-M   'P 1'
#
loop_
_entity.id
_entity.type
_entity.pdbx_description
1 polymer ?
#
loop_
_entity_poly.entity_id
_entity_poly.type
_entity_poly.pdbx_seq_one_letter_code
_entity_poly.pdbx_strand_id
1 'polypeptide(L)'
;KLREYLAKDGHGKIILNSYLNNKQCLKKNVRNELGRIVLHREKLELLKEYTVGRPLEQFIISSARLQQLAKEIVEIFPGEIESTYFSPYTAYKDGTPSKNSSGILWEHYNYIKSNLRAQKILNSKKESQKTAEETNVVENVIHSDEHLKWLKLNVAPWSTVFQYWCATYDVRKLLFNDEKFSINDYFTLFPCLKTQNGKELLISDFERSWTKQGEAPILDIHNNWNLVRSCLISQLKLQKKIIDINDNSYLLLLDRLPAEDHAPIIFHLLPYLVTPRRLGRKRKSESDEIVNRKITIQEQRDSFFLHVPTEAELDETIHKQKAKLLAQKLTFQPIAVYVGPLVKPVNFFVVVDDTKYQCHIEYASKQNS
;
A
#
# COMPACT_ATOMS: atom_id res chain seq x y z
N LYS A 1 -33.50 -18.51 -18.88
CA LYS A 1 -33.34 -17.30 -18.01
C LYS A 1 -32.29 -16.30 -18.52
N LEU A 2 -30.97 -16.58 -18.50
CA LEU A 2 -29.96 -15.59 -18.97
C LEU A 2 -30.09 -15.29 -20.48
N ARG A 3 -30.30 -16.31 -21.32
CA ARG A 3 -30.52 -16.12 -22.77
C ARG A 3 -31.72 -15.23 -23.08
N GLU A 4 -32.84 -15.42 -22.38
CA GLU A 4 -34.03 -14.56 -22.51
C GLU A 4 -33.76 -13.13 -22.08
N TYR A 5 -32.97 -12.93 -21.02
CA TYR A 5 -32.56 -11.60 -20.58
C TYR A 5 -31.72 -10.89 -21.65
N LEU A 6 -30.73 -11.59 -22.22
CA LEU A 6 -29.92 -11.07 -23.33
C LEU A 6 -30.77 -10.76 -24.57
N ALA A 7 -31.80 -11.56 -24.85
CA ALA A 7 -32.70 -11.33 -25.99
C ALA A 7 -33.62 -10.12 -25.80
N LYS A 8 -33.85 -9.66 -24.56
CA LYS A 8 -34.66 -8.48 -24.25
C LYS A 8 -33.80 -7.21 -24.18
N ASP A 9 -32.58 -7.31 -23.69
CA ASP A 9 -31.64 -6.20 -23.55
C ASP A 9 -31.00 -5.78 -24.90
N GLY A 10 -30.84 -4.47 -25.11
CA GLY A 10 -30.28 -3.93 -26.35
C GLY A 10 -28.82 -4.34 -26.60
N HIS A 11 -27.98 -4.30 -25.57
CA HIS A 11 -26.60 -4.76 -25.65
C HIS A 11 -26.52 -6.29 -25.71
N GLY A 12 -27.44 -6.99 -25.03
CA GLY A 12 -27.59 -8.43 -25.11
C GLY A 12 -27.86 -8.94 -26.53
N LYS A 13 -28.76 -8.27 -27.28
CA LYS A 13 -29.01 -8.55 -28.70
C LYS A 13 -27.76 -8.37 -29.55
N ILE A 14 -26.98 -7.33 -29.30
CA ILE A 14 -25.70 -7.09 -30.00
C ILE A 14 -24.70 -8.23 -29.74
N ILE A 15 -24.61 -8.72 -28.50
CA ILE A 15 -23.73 -9.84 -28.15
C ILE A 15 -24.18 -11.14 -28.85
N LEU A 16 -25.47 -11.44 -28.81
CA LEU A 16 -26.05 -12.62 -29.48
C LEU A 16 -25.77 -12.58 -30.99
N ASN A 17 -25.99 -11.43 -31.64
CA ASN A 17 -25.67 -11.25 -33.06
C ASN A 17 -24.17 -11.31 -33.34
N SER A 18 -23.33 -10.73 -32.47
CA SER A 18 -21.87 -10.81 -32.59
C SER A 18 -21.39 -12.26 -32.54
N TYR A 19 -21.99 -13.10 -31.70
CA TYR A 19 -21.64 -14.51 -31.62
C TYR A 19 -21.99 -15.27 -32.91
N LEU A 20 -23.20 -15.06 -33.44
CA LEU A 20 -23.64 -15.66 -34.72
C LEU A 20 -22.73 -15.24 -35.88
N ASN A 21 -22.38 -13.95 -35.95
CA ASN A 21 -21.60 -13.39 -37.05
C ASN A 21 -20.09 -13.71 -36.97
N ASN A 22 -19.56 -14.08 -35.81
CA ASN A 22 -18.14 -14.39 -35.62
C ASN A 22 -17.88 -15.88 -35.41
N LYS A 23 -18.51 -16.73 -36.24
CA LYS A 23 -18.29 -18.20 -36.22
C LYS A 23 -18.44 -18.80 -34.82
N GLN A 24 -19.44 -18.34 -34.05
CA GLN A 24 -19.69 -18.85 -32.69
C GLN A 24 -18.53 -18.61 -31.72
N CYS A 25 -17.86 -17.45 -31.82
CA CYS A 25 -16.81 -17.02 -30.90
C CYS A 25 -17.02 -15.57 -30.46
N LEU A 26 -16.81 -15.27 -29.17
CA LEU A 26 -16.88 -13.89 -28.67
C LEU A 26 -15.50 -13.23 -28.68
N LYS A 27 -15.40 -12.02 -29.25
CA LYS A 27 -14.19 -11.18 -29.16
C LYS A 27 -14.05 -10.61 -27.74
N LYS A 28 -12.82 -10.31 -27.31
CA LYS A 28 -12.51 -9.79 -25.97
C LYS A 28 -13.42 -8.62 -25.52
N ASN A 29 -13.67 -7.64 -26.38
CA ASN A 29 -14.51 -6.50 -26.03
C ASN A 29 -15.97 -6.92 -25.79
N VAL A 30 -16.47 -7.88 -26.57
CA VAL A 30 -17.82 -8.44 -26.46
C VAL A 30 -17.95 -9.29 -25.19
N ARG A 31 -16.91 -10.04 -24.81
CA ARG A 31 -16.87 -10.78 -23.54
C ARG A 31 -16.95 -9.86 -22.32
N ASN A 32 -16.25 -8.74 -22.35
CA ASN A 32 -16.34 -7.73 -21.29
C ASN A 32 -17.76 -7.13 -21.20
N GLU A 33 -18.36 -6.82 -22.35
CA GLU A 33 -19.72 -6.29 -22.37
C GLU A 33 -20.75 -7.32 -21.86
N LEU A 34 -20.59 -8.59 -22.22
CA LEU A 34 -21.38 -9.68 -21.67
C LEU A 34 -21.25 -9.77 -20.14
N GLY A 35 -20.01 -9.71 -19.62
CA GLY A 35 -19.77 -9.72 -18.18
C GLY A 35 -20.44 -8.56 -17.45
N ARG A 36 -20.46 -7.36 -18.05
CA ARG A 36 -21.16 -6.19 -17.51
C ARG A 36 -22.66 -6.41 -17.43
N ILE A 37 -23.29 -6.87 -18.51
CA ILE A 37 -24.75 -7.09 -18.56
C ILE A 37 -25.17 -8.16 -17.56
N VAL A 38 -24.42 -9.25 -17.49
CA VAL A 38 -24.68 -10.34 -16.54
C VAL A 38 -24.67 -9.84 -15.10
N LEU A 39 -23.65 -9.07 -14.70
CA LEU A 39 -23.61 -8.53 -13.34
C LEU A 39 -24.55 -7.33 -13.12
N HIS A 40 -24.88 -6.59 -14.17
CA HIS A 40 -25.87 -5.53 -14.08
C HIS A 40 -27.23 -6.10 -13.69
N ARG A 41 -27.62 -7.24 -14.26
CA ARG A 41 -28.81 -7.98 -13.85
C ARG A 41 -28.77 -8.35 -12.36
N GLU A 42 -27.69 -8.96 -11.90
CA GLU A 42 -27.55 -9.32 -10.48
C GLU A 42 -27.57 -8.09 -9.56
N LYS A 43 -26.96 -6.98 -10.01
CA LYS A 43 -27.00 -5.70 -9.29
C LYS A 43 -28.44 -5.19 -9.16
N LEU A 44 -29.24 -5.21 -10.22
CA LEU A 44 -30.62 -4.75 -10.17
C LEU A 44 -31.46 -5.57 -9.19
N GLU A 45 -31.30 -6.89 -9.17
CA GLU A 45 -31.98 -7.75 -8.20
C GLU A 45 -31.56 -7.43 -6.75
N LEU A 46 -30.25 -7.27 -6.49
CA LEU A 46 -29.74 -6.92 -5.16
C LEU A 46 -30.13 -5.51 -4.70
N LEU A 47 -30.49 -4.61 -5.63
CA LEU A 47 -30.91 -3.24 -5.33
C LEU A 47 -32.45 -3.07 -5.39
N LYS A 48 -33.21 -4.13 -5.60
CA LYS A 48 -34.66 -4.04 -5.78
C LYS A 48 -35.39 -3.43 -4.58
N GLU A 49 -34.88 -3.67 -3.38
CA GLU A 49 -35.42 -3.16 -2.12
C GLU A 49 -34.62 -1.97 -1.55
N TYR A 50 -33.67 -1.44 -2.32
CA TYR A 50 -32.86 -0.32 -1.89
C TYR A 50 -33.70 0.94 -1.71
N THR A 51 -33.55 1.59 -0.55
CA THR A 51 -34.19 2.87 -0.25
C THR A 51 -33.15 3.99 -0.29
N VAL A 52 -33.43 5.05 -1.05
CA VAL A 52 -32.54 6.22 -1.17
C VAL A 52 -32.28 6.82 0.21
N GLY A 53 -31.01 7.10 0.50
CA GLY A 53 -30.59 7.67 1.78
C GLY A 53 -30.33 6.64 2.90
N ARG A 54 -30.62 5.34 2.67
CA ARG A 54 -30.25 4.26 3.59
C ARG A 54 -29.19 3.36 2.92
N PRO A 55 -27.90 3.54 3.26
CA PRO A 55 -26.84 2.70 2.72
C PRO A 55 -27.06 1.21 3.00
N LEU A 56 -26.66 0.36 2.05
CA LEU A 56 -26.62 -1.09 2.25
C LEU A 56 -25.46 -1.47 3.15
N GLU A 57 -25.73 -2.38 4.08
CA GLU A 57 -24.68 -3.00 4.89
C GLU A 57 -23.80 -3.93 4.06
N GLN A 58 -24.41 -4.64 3.11
CA GLN A 58 -23.73 -5.62 2.27
C GLN A 58 -24.25 -5.62 0.83
N PHE A 59 -23.30 -5.80 -0.10
CA PHE A 59 -23.56 -6.12 -1.50
C PHE A 59 -22.70 -7.33 -1.85
N ILE A 60 -23.33 -8.49 -1.92
CA ILE A 60 -22.65 -9.78 -2.04
C ILE A 60 -23.21 -10.56 -3.23
N ILE A 61 -22.34 -10.85 -4.18
CA ILE A 61 -22.53 -11.94 -5.14
C ILE A 61 -21.54 -13.02 -4.73
N SER A 62 -22.03 -14.16 -4.27
CA SER A 62 -21.18 -15.22 -3.73
C SER A 62 -20.28 -15.84 -4.80
N SER A 63 -19.14 -16.43 -4.40
CA SER A 63 -18.26 -17.16 -5.32
C SER A 63 -19.02 -18.28 -6.05
N ALA A 64 -19.91 -18.98 -5.34
CA ALA A 64 -20.76 -20.02 -5.93
C ALA A 64 -21.70 -19.45 -7.01
N ARG A 65 -22.28 -18.26 -6.78
CA ARG A 65 -23.12 -17.59 -7.77
C ARG A 65 -22.33 -17.14 -8.98
N LEU A 66 -21.14 -16.57 -8.80
CA LEU A 66 -20.25 -16.18 -9.91
C LEU A 66 -19.83 -17.39 -10.76
N GLN A 67 -19.58 -18.53 -10.12
CA GLN A 67 -19.29 -19.78 -10.82
C GLN A 67 -20.50 -20.31 -11.59
N GLN A 68 -21.70 -20.22 -11.01
CA GLN A 68 -22.94 -20.56 -11.71
C GLN A 68 -23.17 -19.67 -12.94
N LEU A 69 -22.92 -18.36 -12.82
CA LEU A 69 -23.05 -17.43 -13.94
C LEU A 69 -22.04 -17.74 -15.07
N ALA A 70 -20.81 -18.12 -14.73
CA ALA A 70 -19.83 -18.56 -15.71
C ALA A 70 -20.31 -19.80 -16.48
N LYS A 71 -20.93 -20.77 -15.79
CA LYS A 71 -21.55 -21.94 -16.42
C LYS A 71 -22.72 -21.58 -17.34
N GLU A 72 -23.64 -20.73 -16.87
CA GLU A 72 -24.77 -20.23 -17.67
C GLU A 72 -24.29 -19.54 -18.96
N ILE A 73 -23.15 -18.83 -18.92
CA ILE A 73 -22.53 -18.20 -20.10
C ILE A 73 -22.05 -19.26 -21.10
N VAL A 74 -21.33 -20.29 -20.64
CA VAL A 74 -20.80 -21.36 -21.50
C VAL A 74 -21.92 -22.18 -22.12
N GLU A 75 -23.03 -22.40 -21.40
CA GLU A 75 -24.23 -23.05 -21.95
C GLU A 75 -24.86 -22.27 -23.11
N ILE A 76 -24.81 -20.94 -23.08
CA ILE A 76 -25.37 -20.08 -24.13
C ILE A 76 -24.40 -19.90 -25.30
N PHE A 77 -23.10 -19.88 -25.02
CA PHE A 77 -22.05 -19.65 -26.00
C PHE A 77 -21.06 -20.83 -26.02
N PRO A 78 -21.44 -21.95 -26.67
CA PRO A 78 -20.52 -23.06 -26.92
C PRO A 78 -19.19 -22.59 -27.52
N GLY A 79 -18.07 -22.86 -26.85
CA GLY A 79 -16.74 -22.38 -27.23
C GLY A 79 -16.12 -21.35 -26.27
N GLU A 80 -16.91 -20.80 -25.35
CA GLU A 80 -16.40 -20.03 -24.23
C GLU A 80 -15.90 -20.93 -23.09
N ILE A 81 -14.99 -20.41 -22.26
CA ILE A 81 -14.34 -21.16 -21.17
C ILE A 81 -14.75 -20.55 -19.83
N GLU A 82 -15.24 -21.35 -18.89
CA GLU A 82 -15.70 -20.88 -17.56
C GLU A 82 -14.65 -20.03 -16.84
N SER A 83 -13.38 -20.45 -16.84
CA SER A 83 -12.28 -19.77 -16.17
C SER A 83 -11.98 -18.37 -16.70
N THR A 84 -12.39 -18.06 -17.94
CA THR A 84 -12.32 -16.71 -18.52
C THR A 84 -13.26 -15.75 -17.79
N TYR A 85 -14.42 -16.24 -17.37
CA TYR A 85 -15.45 -15.44 -16.72
C TYR A 85 -15.29 -15.45 -15.20
N PHE A 86 -14.95 -16.59 -14.61
CA PHE A 86 -14.68 -16.68 -13.18
C PHE A 86 -13.77 -17.87 -12.82
N SER A 87 -12.73 -17.61 -12.04
CA SER A 87 -11.93 -18.61 -11.34
C SER A 87 -11.98 -18.30 -9.83
N PRO A 88 -12.40 -19.25 -8.98
CA PRO A 88 -12.46 -19.05 -7.54
C PRO A 88 -11.05 -18.97 -6.92
N TYR A 89 -11.00 -18.55 -5.66
CA TYR A 89 -9.77 -18.61 -4.88
C TYR A 89 -9.35 -20.08 -4.66
N THR A 90 -8.05 -20.37 -4.82
CA THR A 90 -7.47 -21.65 -4.44
C THR A 90 -6.43 -21.43 -3.36
N ALA A 91 -6.61 -22.10 -2.22
CA ALA A 91 -5.64 -22.11 -1.13
C ALA A 91 -4.39 -22.90 -1.53
N TYR A 92 -3.27 -22.62 -0.88
CA TYR A 92 -2.04 -23.40 -1.03
C TYR A 92 -2.29 -24.85 -0.62
N LYS A 93 -2.08 -25.79 -1.55
CA LYS A 93 -2.12 -27.23 -1.30
C LYS A 93 -1.06 -27.93 -2.14
N ASP A 94 -0.31 -28.84 -1.53
CA ASP A 94 0.61 -29.75 -2.21
C ASP A 94 1.59 -29.06 -3.19
N GLY A 95 2.19 -27.94 -2.77
CA GLY A 95 3.15 -27.19 -3.59
C GLY A 95 2.55 -26.30 -4.67
N THR A 96 1.21 -26.24 -4.81
CA THR A 96 0.55 -25.29 -5.72
C THR A 96 0.38 -23.92 -5.07
N PRO A 97 0.86 -22.82 -5.69
CA PRO A 97 0.69 -21.47 -5.15
C PRO A 97 -0.78 -21.10 -4.96
N SER A 98 -1.08 -20.32 -3.92
CA SER A 98 -2.43 -19.78 -3.75
C SER A 98 -2.75 -18.85 -4.93
N LYS A 99 -3.98 -18.95 -5.45
CA LYS A 99 -4.43 -18.12 -6.57
C LYS A 99 -5.64 -17.33 -6.13
N ASN A 100 -5.54 -16.01 -6.26
CA ASN A 100 -6.66 -15.10 -6.03
C ASN A 100 -7.79 -15.35 -7.02
N SER A 101 -9.03 -15.07 -6.61
CA SER A 101 -10.16 -15.10 -7.54
C SER A 101 -9.92 -14.13 -8.70
N SER A 102 -10.28 -14.55 -9.91
CA SER A 102 -9.99 -13.82 -11.14
C SER A 102 -11.07 -14.04 -12.20
N GLY A 103 -11.04 -13.25 -13.27
CA GLY A 103 -11.98 -13.37 -14.40
C GLY A 103 -12.89 -12.16 -14.54
N ILE A 104 -13.53 -12.07 -15.71
CA ILE A 104 -14.33 -10.89 -16.11
C ILE A 104 -15.43 -10.57 -15.10
N LEU A 105 -16.14 -11.58 -14.59
CA LEU A 105 -17.22 -11.38 -13.62
C LEU A 105 -16.69 -10.90 -12.26
N TRP A 106 -15.52 -11.39 -11.84
CA TRP A 106 -14.89 -10.94 -10.60
C TRP A 106 -14.43 -9.48 -10.68
N GLU A 107 -13.79 -9.09 -11.78
CA GLU A 107 -13.33 -7.72 -12.02
C GLU A 107 -14.50 -6.73 -12.05
N HIS A 108 -15.57 -7.07 -12.79
CA HIS A 108 -16.75 -6.21 -12.84
C HIS A 108 -17.51 -6.16 -11.51
N TYR A 109 -17.56 -7.25 -10.73
CA TYR A 109 -18.14 -7.25 -9.40
C TYR A 109 -17.41 -6.28 -8.47
N ASN A 110 -16.07 -6.31 -8.48
CA ASN A 110 -15.26 -5.37 -7.71
C ASN A 110 -15.45 -3.93 -8.17
N TYR A 111 -15.55 -3.69 -9.48
CA TYR A 111 -15.87 -2.37 -10.04
C TYR A 111 -17.23 -1.85 -9.57
N ILE A 112 -18.28 -2.70 -9.60
CA ILE A 112 -19.62 -2.35 -9.11
C ILE A 112 -19.57 -1.97 -7.62
N LYS A 113 -18.89 -2.76 -6.78
CA LYS A 113 -18.73 -2.44 -5.35
C LYS A 113 -18.00 -1.12 -5.13
N SER A 114 -16.96 -0.85 -5.91
CA SER A 114 -16.25 0.43 -5.85
C SER A 114 -17.17 1.60 -6.19
N ASN A 115 -18.01 1.46 -7.21
CA ASN A 115 -18.95 2.50 -7.65
C ASN A 115 -20.06 2.72 -6.60
N LEU A 116 -20.65 1.65 -6.07
CA LEU A 116 -21.67 1.75 -5.02
C LEU A 116 -21.14 2.45 -3.76
N ARG A 117 -19.87 2.22 -3.39
CA ARG A 117 -19.21 2.94 -2.29
C ARG A 117 -18.98 4.42 -2.62
N ALA A 118 -18.51 4.72 -3.82
CA ALA A 118 -18.31 6.11 -4.26
C ALA A 118 -19.61 6.92 -4.23
N GLN A 119 -20.75 6.27 -4.45
CA GLN A 119 -22.08 6.87 -4.41
C GLN A 119 -22.75 6.80 -3.02
N LYS A 120 -22.06 6.31 -1.98
CA LYS A 120 -22.61 6.08 -0.63
C LYS A 120 -23.86 5.18 -0.59
N ILE A 121 -24.04 4.33 -1.60
CA ILE A 121 -25.09 3.31 -1.67
C ILE A 121 -24.70 2.08 -0.86
N LEU A 122 -23.40 1.76 -0.79
CA LEU A 122 -22.84 0.67 0.00
C LEU A 122 -21.91 1.27 1.05
N ASN A 123 -22.06 0.88 2.31
CA ASN A 123 -21.17 1.32 3.38
C ASN A 123 -19.71 1.05 3.03
N SER A 124 -18.84 2.01 3.33
CA SER A 124 -17.41 1.74 3.30
C SER A 124 -17.13 0.63 4.32
N LYS A 125 -16.19 -0.27 4.00
CA LYS A 125 -15.79 -1.34 4.91
C LYS A 125 -15.29 -0.80 6.28
N LYS A 126 -15.00 0.51 6.36
CA LYS A 126 -14.61 1.26 7.54
C LYS A 126 -15.79 1.87 8.33
N GLU A 127 -16.95 2.09 7.72
CA GLU A 127 -18.13 2.66 8.40
C GLU A 127 -18.95 1.57 9.10
N SER A 128 -19.01 0.35 8.55
CA SER A 128 -19.77 -0.76 9.16
C SER A 128 -19.17 -1.29 10.48
N GLN A 129 -17.97 -0.84 10.85
CA GLN A 129 -17.31 -1.19 12.12
C GLN A 129 -17.01 0.03 13.01
N LYS A 130 -17.18 1.27 12.53
CA LYS A 130 -17.04 2.48 13.34
C LYS A 130 -18.42 3.04 13.67
N THR A 131 -19.17 2.36 14.54
CA THR A 131 -20.28 3.02 15.22
C THR A 131 -19.70 4.15 16.08
N ALA A 132 -20.40 5.28 16.20
CA ALA A 132 -20.02 6.44 17.01
C ALA A 132 -19.73 6.10 18.50
N GLU A 133 -20.05 4.89 18.94
CA GLU A 133 -19.73 4.32 20.24
C GLU A 133 -18.22 4.08 20.42
N GLU A 134 -17.49 3.58 19.43
CA GLU A 134 -16.03 3.31 19.59
C GLU A 134 -15.21 4.60 19.71
N THR A 135 -15.59 5.67 19.00
CA THR A 135 -14.91 6.97 19.09
C THR A 135 -15.11 7.61 20.47
N ASN A 136 -16.33 7.54 21.01
CA ASN A 136 -16.61 8.00 22.38
C ASN A 136 -15.91 7.13 23.43
N VAL A 137 -15.81 5.82 23.23
CA VAL A 137 -15.10 4.91 24.16
C VAL A 137 -13.60 5.19 24.15
N VAL A 138 -12.98 5.37 22.98
CA VAL A 138 -11.54 5.67 22.89
C VAL A 138 -11.23 7.03 23.53
N GLU A 139 -12.00 8.08 23.24
CA GLU A 139 -11.82 9.39 23.89
C GLU A 139 -11.99 9.29 25.42
N ASN A 140 -13.01 8.58 25.92
CA ASN A 140 -13.21 8.37 27.35
C ASN A 140 -12.10 7.54 28.01
N VAL A 141 -11.56 6.53 27.32
CA VAL A 141 -10.42 5.74 27.83
C VAL A 141 -9.15 6.60 27.87
N ILE A 142 -8.90 7.43 26.87
CA ILE A 142 -7.77 8.36 26.87
C ILE A 142 -7.89 9.39 27.99
N HIS A 143 -9.11 9.85 28.29
CA HIS A 143 -9.37 10.78 29.38
C HIS A 143 -9.36 10.14 30.77
N SER A 144 -9.41 8.81 30.88
CA SER A 144 -9.38 8.09 32.17
C SER A 144 -8.04 7.38 32.44
N ASP A 145 -7.24 7.11 31.42
CA ASP A 145 -5.93 6.45 31.56
C ASP A 145 -4.85 7.45 32.02
N GLU A 146 -4.42 7.32 33.27
CA GLU A 146 -3.40 8.15 33.89
C GLU A 146 -2.01 8.01 33.23
N HIS A 147 -1.66 6.83 32.70
CA HIS A 147 -0.40 6.64 31.98
C HIS A 147 -0.41 7.42 30.66
N LEU A 148 -1.54 7.43 29.93
CA LEU A 148 -1.68 8.22 28.72
C LEU A 148 -1.60 9.72 29.01
N LYS A 149 -2.28 10.21 30.05
CA LYS A 149 -2.18 11.62 30.47
C LYS A 149 -0.74 11.99 30.80
N TRP A 150 -0.03 11.11 31.51
CA TRP A 150 1.35 11.34 31.88
C TRP A 150 2.27 11.44 30.64
N LEU A 151 2.12 10.54 29.67
CA LEU A 151 2.90 10.52 28.43
C LEU A 151 2.69 11.75 27.54
N LYS A 152 1.55 12.43 27.65
CA LYS A 152 1.28 13.68 26.91
C LYS A 152 2.09 14.86 27.42
N LEU A 153 2.56 14.79 28.67
CA LEU A 153 3.19 15.92 29.36
C LEU A 153 4.67 15.67 29.68
N ASN A 154 5.10 14.41 29.75
CA ASN A 154 6.41 14.05 30.27
C ASN A 154 7.23 13.24 29.26
N VAL A 155 8.54 13.52 29.24
CA VAL A 155 9.53 12.83 28.40
C VAL A 155 10.62 12.13 29.22
N ALA A 156 10.54 12.23 30.56
CA ALA A 156 11.51 11.66 31.50
C ALA A 156 10.82 11.37 32.85
N PRO A 157 11.33 10.42 33.66
CA PRO A 157 12.50 9.58 33.39
C PRO A 157 12.22 8.48 32.35
N TRP A 158 13.26 8.06 31.62
CA TRP A 158 13.12 7.14 30.47
C TRP A 158 12.49 5.80 30.83
N SER A 159 12.84 5.24 31.98
CA SER A 159 12.26 3.99 32.48
C SER A 159 10.74 4.07 32.60
N THR A 160 10.22 5.17 33.16
CA THR A 160 8.78 5.42 33.29
C THR A 160 8.13 5.66 31.94
N VAL A 161 8.75 6.44 31.05
CA VAL A 161 8.25 6.64 29.67
C VAL A 161 8.07 5.29 28.98
N PHE A 162 9.11 4.46 28.97
CA PHE A 162 9.07 3.15 28.30
C PHE A 162 8.03 2.23 28.92
N GLN A 163 7.94 2.18 30.26
CA GLN A 163 6.94 1.39 30.98
C GLN A 163 5.51 1.82 30.62
N TYR A 164 5.21 3.11 30.71
CA TYR A 164 3.88 3.64 30.41
C TYR A 164 3.55 3.52 28.92
N TRP A 165 4.53 3.67 28.05
CA TRP A 165 4.38 3.44 26.61
C TRP A 165 3.93 2.00 26.36
N CYS A 166 4.65 1.02 26.92
CA CYS A 166 4.29 -0.40 26.81
C CYS A 166 2.89 -0.68 27.39
N ALA A 167 2.54 -0.11 28.55
CA ALA A 167 1.25 -0.33 29.18
C ALA A 167 0.07 0.20 28.33
N THR A 168 0.28 1.29 27.60
CA THR A 168 -0.76 2.01 26.86
C THR A 168 -0.85 1.63 25.37
N TYR A 169 -0.04 0.67 24.91
CA TYR A 169 0.05 0.28 23.50
C TYR A 169 -1.29 0.02 22.82
N ASP A 170 -2.16 -0.80 23.42
CA ASP A 170 -3.39 -1.22 22.73
C ASP A 170 -4.34 -0.01 22.51
N VAL A 171 -4.36 0.97 23.43
CA VAL A 171 -5.11 2.23 23.28
C VAL A 171 -4.45 3.15 22.26
N ARG A 172 -3.12 3.34 22.35
CA ARG A 172 -2.36 4.18 21.40
C ARG A 172 -2.43 3.64 19.98
N LYS A 173 -2.51 2.33 19.79
CA LYS A 173 -2.69 1.69 18.48
C LYS A 173 -4.05 2.04 17.86
N LEU A 174 -5.12 2.11 18.65
CA LEU A 174 -6.42 2.55 18.16
C LEU A 174 -6.37 4.02 17.72
N LEU A 175 -5.72 4.87 18.52
CA LEU A 175 -5.46 6.28 18.17
C LEU A 175 -4.66 6.43 16.88
N PHE A 176 -3.55 5.70 16.76
CA PHE A 176 -2.66 5.77 15.60
C PHE A 176 -3.36 5.34 14.30
N ASN A 177 -4.32 4.41 14.38
CA ASN A 177 -5.10 3.95 13.23
C ASN A 177 -6.34 4.82 12.95
N ASP A 178 -6.58 5.88 13.72
CA ASP A 178 -7.68 6.80 13.43
C ASP A 178 -7.32 7.76 12.29
N GLU A 179 -8.15 7.80 11.25
CA GLU A 179 -7.89 8.57 10.03
C GLU A 179 -7.95 10.08 10.25
N LYS A 180 -8.48 10.52 11.39
CA LYS A 180 -8.52 11.92 11.81
C LYS A 180 -7.18 12.41 12.36
N PHE A 181 -6.27 11.51 12.73
CA PHE A 181 -4.98 11.84 13.32
C PHE A 181 -3.87 11.76 12.27
N SER A 182 -3.13 12.85 12.06
CA SER A 182 -1.91 12.80 11.28
C SER A 182 -0.73 12.28 12.11
N ILE A 183 0.35 11.88 11.44
CA ILE A 183 1.62 11.51 12.10
C ILE A 183 2.12 12.67 12.99
N ASN A 184 2.00 13.91 12.51
CA ASN A 184 2.43 15.08 13.27
C ASN A 184 1.56 15.31 14.51
N ASP A 185 0.23 15.10 14.41
CA ASP A 185 -0.67 15.19 15.56
C ASP A 185 -0.28 14.15 16.62
N TYR A 186 0.07 12.93 16.20
CA TYR A 186 0.50 11.88 17.11
C TYR A 186 1.82 12.20 17.81
N PHE A 187 2.80 12.74 17.09
CA PHE A 187 4.07 13.20 17.68
C PHE A 187 3.89 14.42 18.60
N THR A 188 2.93 15.29 18.29
CA THR A 188 2.59 16.43 19.14
C THR A 188 1.86 15.98 20.40
N LEU A 189 1.00 14.97 20.29
CA LEU A 189 0.30 14.37 21.42
C LEU A 189 1.26 13.63 22.37
N PHE A 190 2.32 13.02 21.84
CA PHE A 190 3.30 12.27 22.62
C PHE A 190 4.72 12.84 22.44
N PRO A 191 5.08 13.89 23.20
CA PRO A 191 6.37 14.57 23.05
C PRO A 191 7.59 13.68 23.27
N CYS A 192 7.44 12.56 23.99
CA CYS A 192 8.52 11.57 24.19
C CYS A 192 9.06 11.01 22.87
N LEU A 193 8.22 10.96 21.82
CA LEU A 193 8.65 10.58 20.48
C LEU A 193 9.65 11.56 19.87
N LYS A 194 9.60 12.85 20.21
CA LYS A 194 10.51 13.87 19.65
C LYS A 194 11.93 13.80 20.23
N THR A 195 12.18 12.90 21.18
CA THR A 195 13.50 12.66 21.78
C THR A 195 14.31 11.64 20.97
N GLN A 196 15.64 11.60 21.12
CA GLN A 196 16.47 10.61 20.41
C GLN A 196 16.11 9.16 20.75
N ASN A 197 15.68 8.89 21.98
CA ASN A 197 15.26 7.56 22.41
C ASN A 197 13.84 7.23 21.92
N GLY A 198 13.06 8.22 21.47
CA GLY A 198 11.68 8.01 20.97
C GLY A 198 11.57 6.97 19.86
N LYS A 199 12.64 6.76 19.06
CA LYS A 199 12.72 5.68 18.08
C LYS A 199 12.57 4.28 18.69
N GLU A 200 13.06 4.06 19.91
CA GLU A 200 12.95 2.79 20.62
C GLU A 200 11.50 2.47 20.98
N LEU A 201 10.68 3.49 21.25
CA LEU A 201 9.24 3.33 21.50
C LEU A 201 8.50 2.86 20.25
N LEU A 202 8.86 3.40 19.08
CA LEU A 202 8.31 2.99 17.79
C LEU A 202 8.74 1.57 17.42
N ILE A 203 10.00 1.21 17.68
CA ILE A 203 10.52 -0.14 17.48
C ILE A 203 9.77 -1.14 18.37
N SER A 204 9.61 -0.82 19.67
CA SER A 204 8.88 -1.68 20.61
C SER A 204 7.42 -1.91 20.19
N ASP A 205 6.73 -0.87 19.72
CA ASP A 205 5.37 -0.99 19.19
C ASP A 205 5.34 -1.86 17.92
N PHE A 206 6.29 -1.67 17.00
CA PHE A 206 6.42 -2.47 15.79
C PHE A 206 6.60 -3.95 16.12
N GLU A 207 7.58 -4.27 16.99
CA GLU A 207 7.86 -5.64 17.45
C GLU A 207 6.63 -6.26 18.12
N ARG A 208 5.94 -5.54 19.02
CA ARG A 208 4.73 -6.05 19.67
C ARG A 208 3.60 -6.28 18.67
N SER A 209 3.43 -5.41 17.68
CA SER A 209 2.43 -5.58 16.61
C SER A 209 2.71 -6.84 15.78
N TRP A 210 3.99 -7.16 15.62
CA TRP A 210 4.51 -8.26 14.83
C TRP A 210 4.38 -9.61 15.54
N THR A 211 4.80 -9.69 16.80
CA THR A 211 4.76 -10.94 17.59
C THR A 211 3.34 -11.46 17.83
N LYS A 212 2.33 -10.57 17.94
CA LYS A 212 0.93 -10.97 18.14
C LYS A 212 0.31 -11.70 16.94
N GLN A 213 0.92 -11.70 15.75
CA GLN A 213 0.35 -12.32 14.54
C GLN A 213 0.71 -13.80 14.36
N GLY A 214 1.57 -14.39 15.19
CA GLY A 214 1.85 -15.84 15.18
C GLY A 214 2.53 -16.39 13.91
N GLU A 215 2.83 -15.54 12.92
CA GLU A 215 3.49 -15.92 11.68
C GLU A 215 4.98 -15.57 11.74
N ALA A 216 5.84 -16.52 11.38
CA ALA A 216 7.25 -16.23 11.11
C ALA A 216 7.34 -15.32 9.87
N PRO A 217 8.21 -14.28 9.87
CA PRO A 217 8.28 -13.31 8.79
C PRO A 217 8.55 -13.93 7.42
N ILE A 218 7.72 -13.60 6.42
CA ILE A 218 8.11 -13.74 5.00
C ILE A 218 9.13 -12.65 4.61
N LEU A 219 9.29 -11.57 5.39
CA LEU A 219 10.10 -10.39 5.06
C LEU A 219 10.75 -9.72 6.29
N ASP A 220 11.44 -10.50 7.13
CA ASP A 220 12.39 -9.91 8.08
C ASP A 220 13.62 -9.44 7.31
N ILE A 221 13.54 -8.23 6.75
CA ILE A 221 14.64 -7.64 5.96
C ILE A 221 15.88 -7.46 6.83
N HIS A 222 15.73 -7.22 8.13
CA HIS A 222 16.86 -7.06 9.04
C HIS A 222 17.66 -8.36 9.11
N ASN A 223 17.01 -9.48 9.43
CA ASN A 223 17.68 -10.76 9.57
C ASN A 223 18.04 -11.41 8.22
N ASN A 224 17.33 -11.06 7.14
CA ASN A 224 17.58 -11.57 5.80
C ASN A 224 18.30 -10.57 4.89
N TRP A 225 18.89 -9.51 5.43
CA TRP A 225 19.47 -8.43 4.62
C TRP A 225 20.50 -8.95 3.63
N ASN A 226 21.32 -9.91 4.03
CA ASN A 226 22.34 -10.51 3.17
C ASN A 226 21.74 -11.17 1.92
N LEU A 227 20.60 -11.86 2.04
CA LEU A 227 19.88 -12.49 0.94
C LEU A 227 19.17 -11.44 0.06
N VAL A 228 18.52 -10.45 0.68
CA VAL A 228 17.88 -9.35 -0.04
C VAL A 228 18.91 -8.56 -0.83
N ARG A 229 20.04 -8.22 -0.22
CA ARG A 229 21.17 -7.52 -0.82
C ARG A 229 21.70 -8.25 -2.05
N SER A 230 22.00 -9.55 -1.94
CA SER A 230 22.54 -10.32 -3.07
C SER A 230 21.56 -10.39 -4.25
N CYS A 231 20.26 -10.53 -3.95
CA CYS A 231 19.21 -10.48 -4.96
C CYS A 231 19.14 -9.10 -5.64
N LEU A 232 19.14 -8.00 -4.87
CA LEU A 232 19.09 -6.64 -5.40
C LEU A 232 20.31 -6.35 -6.29
N ILE A 233 21.52 -6.69 -5.86
CA ILE A 233 22.75 -6.53 -6.67
C ILE A 233 22.62 -7.31 -7.98
N SER A 234 22.19 -8.57 -7.90
CA SER A 234 22.01 -9.41 -9.09
C SER A 234 21.02 -8.79 -10.08
N GLN A 235 19.89 -8.26 -9.59
CA GLN A 235 18.89 -7.59 -10.43
C GLN A 235 19.40 -6.26 -11.00
N LEU A 236 20.18 -5.48 -10.23
CA LEU A 236 20.79 -4.23 -10.71
C LEU A 236 21.77 -4.48 -11.86
N LYS A 237 22.59 -5.53 -11.77
CA LYS A 237 23.54 -5.92 -12.83
C LYS A 237 22.86 -6.29 -14.15
N LEU A 238 21.58 -6.71 -14.11
CA LEU A 238 20.79 -7.01 -15.31
C LEU A 238 20.14 -5.76 -15.94
N GLN A 239 20.17 -4.60 -15.28
CA GLN A 239 19.50 -3.40 -15.77
C GLN A 239 20.30 -2.67 -16.85
N LYS A 240 19.83 -2.79 -18.10
CA LYS A 240 20.39 -2.08 -19.27
C LYS A 240 20.12 -0.57 -19.27
N LYS A 241 19.31 -0.05 -18.34
CA LYS A 241 18.93 1.37 -18.26
C LYS A 241 19.93 2.22 -17.47
N ILE A 242 20.86 1.60 -16.76
CA ILE A 242 21.94 2.28 -16.05
C ILE A 242 23.00 2.67 -17.08
N ILE A 243 22.76 3.79 -17.76
CA ILE A 243 23.64 4.31 -18.83
C ILE A 243 24.52 5.44 -18.30
N ASP A 244 24.08 6.11 -17.22
CA ASP A 244 24.83 7.16 -16.57
C ASP A 244 26.19 6.65 -16.06
N ILE A 245 27.25 7.39 -16.35
CA ILE A 245 28.64 6.99 -16.07
C ILE A 245 28.87 6.84 -14.56
N ASN A 246 28.30 7.74 -13.75
CA ASN A 246 28.47 7.71 -12.30
C ASN A 246 27.73 6.52 -11.71
N ASP A 247 26.46 6.32 -12.10
CA ASP A 247 25.66 5.20 -11.62
C ASP A 247 26.26 3.83 -12.03
N ASN A 248 26.78 3.73 -13.25
CA ASN A 248 27.46 2.53 -13.71
C ASN A 248 28.77 2.30 -12.93
N SER A 249 29.50 3.37 -12.59
CA SER A 249 30.71 3.28 -11.76
C SER A 249 30.38 2.78 -10.35
N TYR A 250 29.28 3.25 -9.74
CA TYR A 250 28.81 2.74 -8.45
C TYR A 250 28.41 1.26 -8.50
N LEU A 251 27.75 0.83 -9.58
CA LEU A 251 27.40 -0.58 -9.77
C LEU A 251 28.64 -1.48 -9.84
N LEU A 252 29.69 -1.05 -10.55
CA LEU A 252 30.97 -1.77 -10.63
C LEU A 252 31.73 -1.75 -9.29
N LEU A 253 31.57 -0.69 -8.51
CA LEU A 253 32.22 -0.53 -7.22
C LEU A 253 31.70 -1.53 -6.16
N LEU A 254 30.44 -1.97 -6.27
CA LEU A 254 29.86 -2.99 -5.38
C LEU A 254 30.67 -4.29 -5.35
N ASP A 255 31.35 -4.66 -6.44
CA ASP A 255 32.19 -5.86 -6.49
C ASP A 255 33.51 -5.72 -5.73
N ARG A 256 33.89 -4.49 -5.37
CA ARG A 256 35.17 -4.16 -4.71
C ARG A 256 35.00 -3.70 -3.27
N LEU A 257 33.79 -3.32 -2.87
CA LEU A 257 33.49 -2.84 -1.53
C LEU A 257 33.12 -3.98 -0.58
N PRO A 258 33.44 -3.84 0.72
CA PRO A 258 32.94 -4.77 1.73
C PRO A 258 31.41 -4.68 1.78
N ALA A 259 30.79 -5.78 2.20
CA ALA A 259 29.35 -5.96 2.09
C ALA A 259 28.52 -4.97 2.94
N GLU A 260 29.12 -4.44 4.00
CA GLU A 260 28.59 -3.39 4.87
C GLU A 260 28.40 -2.04 4.16
N ASP A 261 29.25 -1.74 3.18
CA ASP A 261 29.22 -0.47 2.44
C ASP A 261 28.27 -0.49 1.23
N HIS A 262 27.60 -1.62 0.98
CA HIS A 262 26.74 -1.78 -0.20
C HIS A 262 25.40 -1.04 -0.09
N ALA A 263 24.85 -0.90 1.13
CA ALA A 263 23.47 -0.45 1.32
C ALA A 263 23.19 0.94 0.72
N PRO A 264 24.01 1.98 0.96
CA PRO A 264 23.76 3.32 0.40
C PRO A 264 23.75 3.32 -1.14
N ILE A 265 24.68 2.59 -1.75
CA ILE A 265 24.77 2.46 -3.22
C ILE A 265 23.54 1.73 -3.77
N ILE A 266 23.11 0.64 -3.12
CA ILE A 266 21.93 -0.11 -3.52
C ILE A 266 20.68 0.78 -3.46
N PHE A 267 20.49 1.55 -2.39
CA PHE A 267 19.36 2.46 -2.27
C PHE A 267 19.40 3.61 -3.29
N HIS A 268 20.59 4.13 -3.61
CA HIS A 268 20.79 5.12 -4.68
C HIS A 268 20.43 4.59 -6.08
N LEU A 269 20.69 3.31 -6.33
CA LEU A 269 20.39 2.64 -7.60
C LEU A 269 19.00 1.98 -7.62
N LEU A 270 18.31 1.89 -6.49
CA LEU A 270 16.99 1.25 -6.35
C LEU A 270 15.94 1.74 -7.36
N PRO A 271 15.89 3.04 -7.76
CA PRO A 271 14.94 3.52 -8.77
C PRO A 271 15.03 2.81 -10.13
N TYR A 272 16.15 2.17 -10.45
CA TYR A 272 16.28 1.36 -11.67
C TYR A 272 15.53 0.03 -11.59
N LEU A 273 15.27 -0.49 -10.38
CA LEU A 273 14.47 -1.69 -10.14
C LEU A 273 13.01 -1.36 -9.89
N VAL A 274 12.75 -0.31 -9.11
CA VAL A 274 11.40 0.07 -8.68
C VAL A 274 10.89 1.19 -9.57
N THR A 275 10.23 0.82 -10.67
CA THR A 275 9.62 1.84 -11.53
C THR A 275 8.39 2.44 -10.85
N PRO A 276 8.24 3.78 -10.81
CA PRO A 276 7.08 4.42 -10.21
C PRO A 276 5.83 3.95 -10.93
N ARG A 277 4.77 3.66 -10.16
CA ARG A 277 3.45 3.40 -10.75
C ARG A 277 3.08 4.61 -11.58
N ARG A 278 2.93 4.42 -12.90
CA ARG A 278 2.33 5.45 -13.75
C ARG A 278 0.96 5.74 -13.16
N LEU A 279 0.79 6.93 -12.60
CA LEU A 279 -0.56 7.45 -12.35
C LEU A 279 -1.24 7.38 -13.72
N GLY A 280 -2.26 6.52 -13.85
CA GLY A 280 -3.02 6.43 -15.10
C GLY A 280 -3.50 7.83 -15.46
N ARG A 281 -3.66 8.11 -16.77
CA ARG A 281 -4.23 9.38 -17.26
C ARG A 281 -5.49 9.70 -16.44
N LYS A 282 -5.39 10.57 -15.42
CA LYS A 282 -6.58 11.17 -14.83
C LYS A 282 -7.21 11.99 -15.96
N ARG A 283 -8.49 11.73 -16.24
CA ARG A 283 -9.28 12.58 -17.14
C ARG A 283 -9.16 14.00 -16.59
N LYS A 284 -8.83 14.98 -17.46
CA LYS A 284 -8.86 16.41 -17.14
C LYS A 284 -10.16 16.70 -16.37
N SER A 285 -10.07 16.99 -15.08
CA SER A 285 -11.04 17.90 -14.46
C SER A 285 -10.66 19.30 -14.91
N GLU A 286 -11.65 20.16 -15.14
CA GLU A 286 -11.47 21.54 -15.64
C GLU A 286 -10.66 22.45 -14.70
N SER A 287 -10.21 21.96 -13.54
CA SER A 287 -9.59 22.77 -12.49
C SER A 287 -8.21 22.31 -11.99
N ASP A 288 -7.66 21.19 -12.47
CA ASP A 288 -6.34 20.70 -12.00
C ASP A 288 -5.37 20.48 -13.19
N GLU A 289 -4.48 21.45 -13.40
CA GLU A 289 -3.24 21.26 -14.15
C GLU A 289 -2.26 20.36 -13.39
N ILE A 290 -2.63 19.12 -13.08
CA ILE A 290 -1.63 18.12 -12.67
C ILE A 290 -1.02 17.58 -13.96
N VAL A 291 0.05 18.25 -14.38
CA VAL A 291 0.88 17.87 -15.53
C VAL A 291 1.34 16.43 -15.31
N ASN A 292 0.96 15.53 -16.23
CA ASN A 292 1.50 14.18 -16.34
C ASN A 292 2.99 14.27 -16.72
N ARG A 293 3.85 14.72 -15.80
CA ARG A 293 5.29 14.78 -16.00
C ARG A 293 5.92 13.47 -15.58
N LYS A 294 6.90 13.02 -16.37
CA LYS A 294 7.73 11.86 -16.02
C LYS A 294 8.61 12.27 -14.84
N ILE A 295 8.49 11.55 -13.72
CA ILE A 295 9.36 11.72 -12.55
C ILE A 295 10.79 11.32 -12.95
N THR A 296 11.78 12.16 -12.62
CA THR A 296 13.18 11.85 -12.94
C THR A 296 13.73 10.74 -12.03
N ILE A 297 14.90 10.18 -12.35
CA ILE A 297 15.56 9.22 -11.45
C ILE A 297 15.96 9.89 -10.14
N GLN A 298 16.48 11.13 -10.19
CA GLN A 298 16.84 11.87 -8.99
C GLN A 298 15.63 12.12 -8.09
N GLU A 299 14.48 12.50 -8.67
CA GLU A 299 13.26 12.67 -7.88
C GLU A 299 12.77 11.38 -7.23
N GLN A 300 13.02 10.22 -7.84
CA GLN A 300 12.71 8.93 -7.23
C GLN A 300 13.67 8.62 -6.07
N ARG A 301 14.97 8.94 -6.20
CA ARG A 301 15.95 8.81 -5.10
C ARG A 301 15.50 9.64 -3.91
N ASP A 302 15.29 10.94 -4.14
CA ASP A 302 14.92 11.91 -3.11
C ASP A 302 13.56 11.59 -2.45
N SER A 303 12.72 10.77 -3.09
CA SER A 303 11.43 10.34 -2.53
C SER A 303 11.51 9.12 -1.61
N PHE A 304 12.57 8.31 -1.71
CA PHE A 304 12.71 7.07 -0.96
C PHE A 304 13.85 7.14 0.06
N PHE A 305 14.99 7.70 -0.33
CA PHE A 305 16.19 7.78 0.50
C PHE A 305 16.97 9.04 0.14
N LEU A 306 17.01 10.00 1.05
CA LEU A 306 17.61 11.32 0.78
C LEU A 306 19.12 11.27 0.99
N HIS A 307 19.87 11.74 -0.01
CA HIS A 307 21.31 11.97 0.10
C HIS A 307 21.58 13.42 0.44
N VAL A 308 22.38 13.65 1.48
CA VAL A 308 22.92 14.98 1.77
C VAL A 308 24.46 14.91 1.79
N PRO A 309 25.18 15.78 1.07
CA PRO A 309 26.64 15.76 1.04
C PRO A 309 27.28 16.07 2.41
N THR A 310 26.71 17.02 3.15
CA THR A 310 27.25 17.50 4.43
C THR A 310 26.13 17.70 5.46
N GLU A 311 26.44 17.58 6.74
CA GLU A 311 25.43 17.74 7.79
C GLU A 311 24.90 19.17 7.87
N ALA A 312 25.74 20.15 7.52
CA ALA A 312 25.35 21.56 7.45
C ALA A 312 24.21 21.83 6.45
N GLU A 313 24.11 21.02 5.40
CA GLU A 313 23.08 21.12 4.36
C GLU A 313 21.79 20.34 4.68
N LEU A 314 21.77 19.58 5.79
CA LEU A 314 20.68 18.65 6.10
C LEU A 314 19.34 19.38 6.25
N ASP A 315 19.30 20.42 7.08
CA ASP A 315 18.08 21.20 7.33
C ASP A 315 17.57 21.91 6.08
N GLU A 316 18.49 22.52 5.33
CA GLU A 316 18.14 23.21 4.09
C GLU A 316 17.56 22.22 3.06
N THR A 317 18.15 21.03 2.95
CA THR A 317 17.69 19.99 2.01
C THR A 317 16.31 19.46 2.40
N ILE A 318 16.09 19.19 3.70
CA ILE A 318 14.77 18.78 4.21
C ILE A 318 13.73 19.86 3.94
N HIS A 319 14.04 21.13 4.24
CA HIS A 319 13.12 22.25 4.02
C HIS A 319 12.77 22.42 2.54
N LYS A 320 13.76 22.34 1.63
CA LYS A 320 13.53 22.35 0.18
C LYS A 320 12.62 21.21 -0.26
N GLN A 321 12.82 20.01 0.29
CA GLN A 321 11.98 18.85 -0.02
C GLN A 321 10.54 19.01 0.50
N LYS A 322 10.36 19.51 1.72
CA LYS A 322 9.04 19.85 2.27
C LYS A 322 8.32 20.88 1.40
N ALA A 323 8.99 21.97 1.03
CA ALA A 323 8.44 23.01 0.17
C ALA A 323 8.04 22.47 -1.21
N LYS A 324 8.87 21.60 -1.80
CA LYS A 324 8.58 20.93 -3.08
C LYS A 324 7.34 20.04 -3.02
N LEU A 325 7.19 19.24 -1.95
CA LEU A 325 6.02 18.39 -1.77
C LEU A 325 4.75 19.21 -1.50
N LEU A 326 4.85 20.25 -0.68
CA LEU A 326 3.74 21.17 -0.39
C LEU A 326 3.22 21.85 -1.66
N ALA A 327 4.12 22.33 -2.52
CA ALA A 327 3.76 22.89 -3.83
C ALA A 327 3.01 21.90 -4.74
N GLN A 328 3.22 20.60 -4.52
CA GLN A 328 2.55 19.51 -5.24
C GLN A 328 1.30 18.97 -4.50
N LYS A 329 0.88 19.62 -3.39
CA LYS A 329 -0.18 19.15 -2.50
C LYS A 329 0.06 17.72 -1.98
N LEU A 330 1.33 17.36 -1.78
CA LEU A 330 1.77 16.10 -1.19
C LEU A 330 2.24 16.31 0.24
N THR A 331 2.13 15.26 1.06
CA THR A 331 2.60 15.27 2.44
C THR A 331 4.05 14.78 2.51
N PHE A 332 4.84 15.41 3.38
CA PHE A 332 6.18 14.94 3.71
C PHE A 332 6.06 13.68 4.57
N GLN A 333 6.53 12.56 4.04
CA GLN A 333 6.52 11.27 4.73
C GLN A 333 7.82 11.09 5.51
N PRO A 334 7.84 10.27 6.58
CA PRO A 334 9.07 9.80 7.19
C PRO A 334 10.08 9.34 6.14
N ILE A 335 11.31 9.85 6.20
CA ILE A 335 12.34 9.55 5.22
C ILE A 335 13.66 9.24 5.88
N ALA A 336 14.35 8.24 5.36
CA ALA A 336 15.72 7.93 5.74
C ALA A 336 16.70 8.83 4.96
N VAL A 337 17.70 9.32 5.67
CA VAL A 337 18.70 10.27 5.16
C VAL A 337 20.08 9.75 5.49
N TYR A 338 21.00 9.83 4.54
CA TYR A 338 22.42 9.65 4.83
C TYR A 338 23.18 10.93 4.51
N VAL A 339 24.20 11.18 5.31
CA VAL A 339 25.04 12.36 5.24
C VAL A 339 26.47 11.93 4.91
N GLY A 340 27.08 12.59 3.94
CA GLY A 340 28.45 12.31 3.51
C GLY A 340 28.52 11.63 2.14
N PRO A 341 29.69 11.08 1.77
CA PRO A 341 29.85 10.35 0.53
C PRO A 341 28.98 9.10 0.47
N LEU A 342 28.57 8.71 -0.74
CA LEU A 342 27.82 7.47 -0.99
C LEU A 342 28.57 6.21 -0.55
N VAL A 343 29.89 6.25 -0.68
CA VAL A 343 30.80 5.20 -0.22
C VAL A 343 31.25 5.60 1.18
N LYS A 344 30.86 4.82 2.20
CA LYS A 344 31.12 5.12 3.62
C LYS A 344 30.50 6.45 4.07
N PRO A 345 29.16 6.55 4.10
CA PRO A 345 28.48 7.72 4.66
C PRO A 345 28.85 7.91 6.14
N VAL A 346 28.83 9.16 6.57
CA VAL A 346 29.27 9.59 7.91
C VAL A 346 28.17 9.40 8.92
N ASN A 347 26.95 9.82 8.59
CA ASN A 347 25.81 9.79 9.49
C ASN A 347 24.55 9.28 8.79
N PHE A 348 23.68 8.63 9.56
CA PHE A 348 22.35 8.21 9.14
C PHE A 348 21.29 8.81 10.05
N PHE A 349 20.21 9.28 9.42
CA PHE A 349 19.07 9.83 10.13
C PHE A 349 17.77 9.24 9.61
N VAL A 350 16.79 9.11 10.48
CA VAL A 350 15.38 9.01 10.08
C VAL A 350 14.70 10.30 10.47
N VAL A 351 14.11 10.98 9.50
CA VAL A 351 13.44 12.26 9.69
C VAL A 351 11.94 12.03 9.67
N VAL A 352 11.29 12.35 10.78
CA VAL A 352 9.83 12.37 10.91
C VAL A 352 9.40 13.78 11.20
N ASP A 353 8.85 14.42 10.18
CA ASP A 353 8.51 15.84 10.19
C ASP A 353 9.72 16.72 10.58
N ASP A 354 9.76 17.32 11.76
CA ASP A 354 10.89 18.11 12.27
C ASP A 354 11.81 17.32 13.22
N THR A 355 11.46 16.08 13.54
CA THR A 355 12.25 15.22 14.43
C THR A 355 13.28 14.43 13.63
N LYS A 356 14.55 14.52 14.01
CA LYS A 356 15.66 13.75 13.41
C LYS A 356 16.17 12.71 14.39
N TYR A 357 15.98 11.44 14.09
CA TYR A 357 16.57 10.35 14.86
C TYR A 357 17.93 10.01 14.27
N GLN A 358 19.00 10.16 15.05
CA GLN A 358 20.31 9.67 14.63
C GLN A 358 20.34 8.14 14.78
N CYS A 359 20.74 7.45 13.73
CA CYS A 359 20.92 6.00 13.73
C CYS A 359 22.41 5.70 13.87
N HIS A 360 22.80 5.05 14.98
CA HIS A 360 24.16 4.56 15.13
C HIS A 360 24.32 3.25 14.36
N ILE A 361 25.45 3.11 13.66
CA ILE A 361 25.89 1.82 13.13
C ILE A 361 26.46 1.05 14.32
N GLU A 362 25.60 0.38 15.09
CA GLU A 362 26.10 -0.70 15.95
C GLU A 362 26.49 -1.84 15.01
N TYR A 363 27.77 -1.91 14.66
CA TYR A 363 28.33 -3.08 14.03
C TYR A 363 27.94 -4.28 14.89
N ALA A 364 27.17 -5.19 14.31
CA ALA A 364 26.66 -6.37 14.97
C ALA A 364 27.84 -7.27 15.41
N SER A 365 28.40 -6.98 16.59
CA SER A 365 29.28 -7.87 17.35
C SER A 365 28.48 -8.95 18.09
N LYS A 366 27.18 -9.10 17.80
CA LYS A 366 26.31 -10.19 18.26
C LYS A 366 25.98 -11.18 17.13
N GLN A 367 27.02 -11.71 16.50
CA GLN A 367 26.97 -13.03 15.85
C GLN A 367 28.24 -13.80 16.23
N ASN A 368 28.28 -14.24 17.49
CA ASN A 368 29.07 -15.35 18.01
C ASN A 368 28.75 -15.50 19.51
N SER A 369 27.61 -16.13 19.80
CA SER A 369 27.31 -16.74 21.10
C SER A 369 26.38 -17.91 20.87
#